data_AF-A0A976PGV8-F1
#
_entry.id   AF-A0A976PGV8-F1
#
_cell.length_a   1.000
_cell.length_b   1.000
_cell.length_c   1.000
_cell.angle_alpha   90.00
_cell.angle_beta   90.00
_cell.angle_gamma   90.00
#
_symmetry.space_group_name_H-M   'P 1'
#
loop_
_entity.id
_entity.type
_entity.pdbx_description
1 polymer ?
#
loop_
_entity_poly.entity_id
_entity_poly.type
_entity_poly.pdbx_seq_one_letter_code
_entity_poly.pdbx_strand_id
1 'polypeptide(L)'
;MKSMWKKTIALSAIALATFSVSAQDIEFQTQRKFQQLNGIIQKLEASSQTMNRHQLLRLNGKLDEALDVLRMGPGPGPGPRPPRPPRPRLTTVSGSIENASFVFDASDSMDLAAQCIGQFEGQIGSVDDATVSVNFSEKVTLHTSGWWKSAGEVCTVIAAKATELGLPAKSGFGYTAIGSIEEQTYMFKGHSLKDILVQCTDFYNNQVRKSVDDITIFNGSELVRKHTSGWWSNSNEVCNVIIQEIK
;
A
#
# COMPACT_ATOMS: atom_id res chain seq x y z
N MET A 1 22.63 -1.61 14.09
CA MET A 1 22.20 -1.37 12.70
C MET A 1 20.94 -0.49 12.55
N LYS A 2 20.56 0.35 13.53
CA LYS A 2 19.35 1.23 13.46
C LYS A 2 19.61 2.70 13.05
N SER A 3 20.83 3.01 12.58
CA SER A 3 21.30 4.40 12.37
C SER A 3 21.42 4.83 10.90
N MET A 4 21.46 3.87 9.94
CA MET A 4 21.67 4.21 8.53
C MET A 4 20.42 4.69 7.79
N TRP A 5 19.21 4.30 8.19
CA TRP A 5 17.98 4.66 7.47
C TRP A 5 17.58 6.14 7.63
N LYS A 6 17.95 6.77 8.76
CA LYS A 6 17.64 8.19 9.01
C LYS A 6 18.48 9.15 8.16
N LYS A 7 19.66 8.72 7.68
CA LYS A 7 20.54 9.55 6.86
C LYS A 7 20.16 9.53 5.37
N THR A 8 19.56 8.45 4.89
CA THR A 8 19.20 8.29 3.48
C THR A 8 18.01 9.16 3.06
N ILE A 9 17.08 9.45 3.98
CA ILE A 9 15.91 10.31 3.70
C ILE A 9 16.30 11.81 3.69
N ALA A 10 17.36 12.19 4.43
CA ALA A 10 17.84 13.58 4.44
C ALA A 10 18.66 13.97 3.20
N LEU A 11 19.19 13.00 2.45
CA LEU A 11 20.11 13.23 1.33
C LEU A 11 19.43 13.29 -0.05
N SER A 12 18.12 13.00 -0.15
CA SER A 12 17.39 13.02 -1.43
C SER A 12 16.80 14.39 -1.80
N ALA A 13 16.96 15.41 -0.95
CA ALA A 13 16.37 16.74 -1.16
C ALA A 13 17.30 17.75 -1.84
N ILE A 14 18.50 17.35 -2.26
CA ILE A 14 19.51 18.27 -2.80
C ILE A 14 19.96 17.78 -4.18
N ALA A 15 19.20 18.12 -5.21
CA ALA A 15 19.70 18.12 -6.59
C ALA A 15 18.99 19.15 -7.47
N LEU A 16 19.74 20.23 -7.74
CA LEU A 16 19.75 21.07 -8.95
C LEU A 16 18.56 22.01 -9.23
N ALA A 17 18.83 23.31 -9.06
CA ALA A 17 18.45 24.33 -10.04
C ALA A 17 19.42 25.53 -9.97
N THR A 18 20.28 25.67 -10.98
CA THR A 18 21.07 26.88 -11.24
C THR A 18 20.54 27.54 -12.51
N PHE A 19 19.97 28.74 -12.38
CA PHE A 19 19.83 29.70 -13.49
C PHE A 19 20.04 31.11 -12.94
N SER A 20 21.00 31.80 -13.54
CA SER A 20 21.46 33.14 -13.16
C SER A 20 20.66 34.20 -13.93
N VAL A 21 19.78 34.93 -13.25
CA VAL A 21 19.65 36.41 -13.22
C VAL A 21 18.72 36.77 -12.03
N SER A 22 19.13 37.78 -11.23
CA SER A 22 18.67 38.18 -9.87
C SER A 22 18.99 37.22 -8.71
N ALA A 23 20.18 36.60 -8.76
CA ALA A 23 20.65 35.57 -7.84
C ALA A 23 20.53 35.92 -6.34
N GLN A 24 20.76 37.16 -5.91
CA GLN A 24 20.71 37.51 -4.47
C GLN A 24 19.30 37.44 -3.86
N ASP A 25 18.28 37.90 -4.58
CA ASP A 25 16.91 37.93 -4.03
C ASP A 25 16.29 36.53 -4.03
N ILE A 26 16.60 35.74 -5.07
CA ILE A 26 16.23 34.32 -5.16
C ILE A 26 16.98 33.50 -4.09
N GLU A 27 18.27 33.77 -3.87
CA GLU A 27 19.08 33.10 -2.85
C GLU A 27 18.56 33.41 -1.44
N PHE A 28 18.23 34.66 -1.14
CA PHE A 28 17.65 35.04 0.15
C PHE A 28 16.28 34.38 0.36
N GLN A 29 15.41 34.38 -0.65
CA GLN A 29 14.12 33.67 -0.57
C GLN A 29 14.32 32.15 -0.40
N THR A 30 15.29 31.57 -1.08
CA THR A 30 15.62 30.14 -1.00
C THR A 30 16.14 29.78 0.39
N GLN A 31 17.07 30.56 0.96
CA GLN A 31 17.60 30.35 2.31
C GLN A 31 16.48 30.47 3.37
N ARG A 32 15.59 31.45 3.24
CA ARG A 32 14.45 31.60 4.16
C ARG A 32 13.49 30.41 4.07
N LYS A 33 13.22 29.91 2.86
CA LYS A 33 12.40 28.70 2.66
C LYS A 33 13.07 27.46 3.21
N PHE A 34 14.39 27.34 3.08
CA PHE A 34 15.17 26.24 3.62
C PHE A 34 15.15 26.22 5.16
N GLN A 35 15.28 27.38 5.81
CA GLN A 35 15.14 27.50 7.26
C GLN A 35 13.73 27.13 7.74
N GLN A 36 12.69 27.56 7.01
CA GLN A 36 11.31 27.15 7.31
C GLN A 36 11.11 25.64 7.17
N LEU A 37 11.69 25.03 6.13
CA LEU A 37 11.62 23.58 5.91
C LEU A 37 12.29 22.81 7.05
N ASN A 38 13.49 23.22 7.48
CA ASN A 38 14.20 22.61 8.59
C ASN A 38 13.42 22.71 9.91
N GLY A 39 12.77 23.84 10.18
CA GLY A 39 11.91 24.00 11.35
C GLY A 39 10.68 23.09 11.33
N ILE A 40 10.11 22.84 10.14
CA ILE A 40 9.01 21.87 9.96
C ILE A 40 9.52 20.45 10.20
N ILE A 41 10.65 20.07 9.61
CA ILE A 41 11.25 18.73 9.76
C ILE A 41 11.51 18.43 11.24
N GLN A 42 12.11 19.35 12.00
CA GLN A 42 12.37 19.14 13.43
C GLN A 42 11.08 18.96 14.25
N LYS A 43 10.03 19.75 13.97
CA LYS A 43 8.73 19.59 14.63
C LYS A 43 8.08 18.26 14.29
N LEU A 44 8.26 17.82 13.05
CA LEU A 44 7.71 16.57 12.52
C LEU A 44 8.42 15.36 13.14
N GLU A 45 9.75 15.41 13.27
CA GLU A 45 10.54 14.40 13.98
C GLU A 45 10.16 14.31 15.47
N ALA A 46 10.04 15.45 16.16
CA ALA A 46 9.63 15.50 17.56
C ALA A 46 8.21 14.95 17.76
N SER A 47 7.29 15.28 16.85
CA SER A 47 5.90 14.82 16.93
C SER A 47 5.73 13.37 16.46
N SER A 48 6.62 12.85 15.61
CA SER A 48 6.51 11.46 15.10
C SER A 48 6.61 10.41 16.21
N GLN A 49 7.27 10.74 17.33
CA GLN A 49 7.41 9.85 18.47
C GLN A 49 6.14 9.74 19.32
N THR A 50 5.21 10.68 19.19
CA THR A 50 3.97 10.75 19.97
C THR A 50 2.71 10.62 19.11
N MET A 51 2.85 10.56 17.78
CA MET A 51 1.73 10.41 16.87
C MET A 51 1.19 8.98 16.86
N ASN A 52 -0.13 8.86 16.94
CA ASN A 52 -0.81 7.60 16.66
C ASN A 52 -0.88 7.34 15.13
N ARG A 53 -1.19 6.09 14.74
CA ARG A 53 -1.21 5.64 13.34
C ARG A 53 -2.09 6.53 12.44
N HIS A 54 -3.26 6.97 12.92
CA HIS A 54 -4.14 7.87 12.15
C HIS A 54 -3.52 9.24 11.89
N GLN A 55 -2.85 9.83 12.89
CA GLN A 55 -2.18 11.11 12.74
C GLN A 55 -1.03 11.03 11.73
N LEU A 56 -0.33 9.88 11.70
CA LEU A 56 0.77 9.62 10.79
C LEU A 56 0.30 9.48 9.33
N LEU A 57 -0.82 8.79 9.09
CA LEU A 57 -1.45 8.72 7.76
C LEU A 57 -1.91 10.09 7.27
N ARG A 58 -2.52 10.89 8.14
CA ARG A 58 -2.95 12.27 7.80
C ARG A 58 -1.77 13.17 7.47
N LEU A 59 -0.63 12.96 8.13
CA LEU A 59 0.60 13.69 7.88
C LEU A 59 1.21 13.33 6.51
N ASN A 60 1.27 12.05 6.16
CA ASN A 60 1.73 11.60 4.85
C ASN A 60 0.92 12.23 3.71
N GLY A 61 -0.42 12.23 3.82
CA GLY A 61 -1.27 12.88 2.81
C GLY A 61 -1.03 14.39 2.66
N LYS A 62 -0.65 15.10 3.74
CA LYS A 62 -0.26 16.51 3.67
C LYS A 62 1.12 16.71 3.05
N LEU A 63 2.04 15.77 3.26
CA LEU A 63 3.37 15.81 2.69
C LEU A 63 3.31 15.61 1.17
N ASP A 64 2.47 14.70 0.69
CA ASP A 64 2.21 14.49 -0.74
C ASP A 64 1.64 15.76 -1.39
N GLU A 65 0.65 16.40 -0.74
CA GLU A 65 0.09 17.69 -1.23
C GLU A 65 1.16 18.80 -1.29
N ALA A 66 2.07 18.84 -0.32
CA ALA A 66 3.17 19.82 -0.32
C ALA A 66 4.21 19.53 -1.41
N LEU A 67 4.54 18.26 -1.66
CA LEU A 67 5.44 17.84 -2.73
C LEU A 67 4.88 18.16 -4.11
N ASP A 68 3.57 18.00 -4.31
CA ASP A 68 2.92 18.39 -5.56
C ASP A 68 3.00 19.90 -5.81
N VAL A 69 2.83 20.73 -4.77
CA VAL A 69 3.01 22.18 -4.88
C VAL A 69 4.45 22.55 -5.26
N LEU A 70 5.45 21.87 -4.69
CA LEU A 70 6.86 22.11 -5.01
C LEU A 70 7.23 21.66 -6.42
N ARG A 71 6.65 20.57 -6.91
CA ARG A 71 6.85 20.06 -8.29
C ARG A 71 6.28 21.00 -9.35
N MET A 72 5.28 21.81 -9.02
CA MET A 72 4.64 22.72 -9.99
C MET A 72 5.46 24.00 -10.31
N GLY A 73 6.56 24.26 -9.58
CA GLY A 73 7.47 25.39 -9.85
C GLY A 73 6.83 26.79 -9.78
N PRO A 74 7.63 27.86 -9.74
CA PRO A 74 7.13 29.23 -9.87
C PRO A 74 6.78 29.51 -11.34
N GLY A 75 5.59 29.07 -11.77
CA GLY A 75 5.06 29.33 -13.10
C GLY A 75 4.58 30.78 -13.28
N PRO A 76 4.63 31.33 -14.51
CA PRO A 76 4.27 32.71 -14.82
C PRO A 76 2.76 32.97 -14.67
N GLY A 77 2.38 33.81 -13.71
CA GLY A 77 1.05 34.43 -13.57
C GLY A 77 -0.10 33.46 -13.21
N PRO A 78 -1.14 33.93 -12.50
CA PRO A 78 -2.31 33.10 -12.20
C PRO A 78 -3.15 32.93 -13.46
N GLY A 79 -2.75 32.01 -14.34
CA GLY A 79 -3.70 31.35 -15.22
C GLY A 79 -4.80 30.70 -14.39
N PRO A 80 -6.01 30.46 -14.96
CA PRO A 80 -7.06 29.74 -14.28
C PRO A 80 -6.47 28.45 -13.70
N ARG A 81 -6.50 28.33 -12.37
CA ARG A 81 -5.96 27.14 -11.69
C ARG A 81 -6.63 25.93 -12.33
N PRO A 82 -5.88 24.93 -12.80
CA PRO A 82 -6.50 23.70 -13.28
C PRO A 82 -7.42 23.18 -12.18
N PRO A 83 -8.63 22.68 -12.52
CA PRO A 83 -9.53 22.10 -11.54
C PRO A 83 -8.76 21.11 -10.68
N ARG A 84 -8.83 21.27 -9.35
CA ARG A 84 -8.17 20.34 -8.45
C ARG A 84 -8.68 18.94 -8.79
N PRO A 85 -7.80 17.94 -9.01
CA PRO A 85 -8.25 16.59 -9.28
C PRO A 85 -9.21 16.15 -8.16
N PRO A 86 -10.29 15.45 -8.50
CA PRO A 86 -11.23 14.94 -7.49
C PRO A 86 -10.45 14.16 -6.44
N ARG A 87 -10.67 14.48 -5.16
CA ARG A 87 -10.09 13.67 -4.08
C ARG A 87 -10.70 12.27 -4.17
N PRO A 88 -9.90 11.20 -4.03
CA PRO A 88 -10.43 9.85 -3.93
C PRO A 88 -11.50 9.81 -2.83
N ARG A 89 -12.67 9.26 -3.13
CA ARG A 89 -13.70 9.06 -2.11
C ARG A 89 -13.27 7.88 -1.25
N LEU A 90 -13.07 8.11 0.03
CA LEU A 90 -12.82 7.04 0.99
C LEU A 90 -14.14 6.37 1.35
N THR A 91 -14.10 5.05 1.45
CA THR A 91 -15.20 4.18 1.83
C THR A 91 -14.86 3.55 3.17
N THR A 92 -15.75 3.66 4.15
CA THR A 92 -15.53 3.03 5.46
C THR A 92 -15.93 1.56 5.38
N VAL A 93 -15.00 0.68 5.72
CA VAL A 93 -15.20 -0.77 5.78
C VAL A 93 -14.97 -1.24 7.20
N SER A 94 -15.92 -1.97 7.77
CA SER A 94 -15.85 -2.47 9.14
C SER A 94 -16.20 -3.95 9.20
N GLY A 95 -15.72 -4.64 10.23
CA GLY A 95 -15.91 -6.09 10.31
C GLY A 95 -15.21 -6.70 11.49
N SER A 96 -15.09 -8.03 11.45
CA SER A 96 -14.30 -8.80 12.40
C SER A 96 -13.66 -10.00 11.72
N ILE A 97 -12.53 -10.45 12.26
CA ILE A 97 -11.91 -11.73 11.95
C ILE A 97 -11.86 -12.47 13.28
N GLU A 98 -12.59 -13.57 13.42
CA GLU A 98 -12.89 -14.18 14.72
C GLU A 98 -13.42 -13.12 15.71
N ASN A 99 -12.72 -12.96 16.84
CA ASN A 99 -13.02 -12.02 17.92
C ASN A 99 -12.38 -10.64 17.74
N ALA A 100 -11.62 -10.41 16.66
CA ALA A 100 -10.88 -9.18 16.45
C ALA A 100 -11.62 -8.26 15.46
N SER A 101 -12.15 -7.15 15.96
CA SER A 101 -12.86 -6.15 15.15
C SER A 101 -11.91 -5.20 14.43
N PHE A 102 -12.32 -4.70 13.27
CA PHE A 102 -11.59 -3.68 12.51
C PHE A 102 -12.52 -2.64 11.91
N VAL A 103 -11.97 -1.45 11.66
CA VAL A 103 -12.58 -0.37 10.88
C VAL A 103 -11.48 0.31 10.08
N PHE A 104 -11.65 0.36 8.76
CA PHE A 104 -10.71 0.96 7.82
C PHE A 104 -11.44 2.00 6.96
N ASP A 105 -10.74 3.07 6.60
CA ASP A 105 -11.15 3.94 5.52
C ASP A 105 -10.28 3.60 4.31
N ALA A 106 -10.89 2.99 3.30
CA ALA A 106 -10.19 2.49 2.13
C ALA A 106 -10.62 3.23 0.86
N SER A 107 -9.67 3.55 -0.01
CA SER A 107 -10.00 4.11 -1.35
C SER A 107 -10.51 3.05 -2.32
N ASP A 108 -9.99 1.83 -2.19
CA ASP A 108 -10.35 0.66 -3.00
C ASP A 108 -10.03 -0.65 -2.27
N SER A 109 -10.35 -1.76 -2.93
CA SER A 109 -10.12 -3.12 -2.42
C SER A 109 -8.66 -3.46 -2.13
N MET A 110 -7.69 -2.91 -2.86
CA MET A 110 -6.27 -3.16 -2.63
C MET A 110 -5.75 -2.42 -1.42
N ASP A 111 -6.19 -1.19 -1.24
CA ASP A 111 -5.93 -0.41 -0.02
C ASP A 111 -6.53 -1.12 1.20
N LEU A 112 -7.79 -1.59 1.10
CA LEU A 112 -8.42 -2.39 2.16
C LEU A 112 -7.63 -3.65 2.50
N ALA A 113 -7.26 -4.46 1.51
CA ALA A 113 -6.49 -5.68 1.72
C ALA A 113 -5.14 -5.38 2.39
N ALA A 114 -4.43 -4.34 1.94
CA ALA A 114 -3.15 -3.94 2.52
C ALA A 114 -3.28 -3.44 3.97
N GLN A 115 -4.30 -2.64 4.27
CA GLN A 115 -4.58 -2.17 5.64
C GLN A 115 -4.92 -3.33 6.58
N CYS A 116 -5.77 -4.27 6.11
CA CYS A 116 -6.14 -5.48 6.84
C CYS A 116 -4.92 -6.36 7.14
N ILE A 117 -4.11 -6.68 6.12
CA ILE A 117 -2.89 -7.48 6.31
C ILE A 117 -1.97 -6.80 7.31
N GLY A 118 -1.70 -5.50 7.14
CA GLY A 118 -0.83 -4.75 8.05
C GLY A 118 -1.40 -4.56 9.47
N GLN A 119 -2.66 -4.89 9.72
CA GLN A 119 -3.22 -4.96 11.09
C GLN A 119 -3.04 -6.36 11.69
N PHE A 120 -3.24 -7.41 10.89
CA PHE A 120 -3.35 -8.78 11.37
C PHE A 120 -2.15 -9.69 11.06
N GLU A 121 -1.10 -9.16 10.43
CA GLU A 121 0.12 -9.89 10.13
C GLU A 121 0.75 -10.48 11.41
N GLY A 122 0.96 -11.80 11.40
CA GLY A 122 1.48 -12.55 12.54
C GLY A 122 0.49 -12.77 13.70
N GLN A 123 -0.74 -12.26 13.60
CA GLN A 123 -1.79 -12.42 14.62
C GLN A 123 -2.81 -13.51 14.23
N ILE A 124 -2.91 -13.81 12.94
CA ILE A 124 -3.81 -14.80 12.38
C ILE A 124 -3.04 -16.11 12.14
N GLY A 125 -3.45 -17.17 12.81
CA GLY A 125 -2.94 -18.53 12.59
C GLY A 125 -3.89 -19.38 11.75
N SER A 126 -5.11 -19.57 12.23
CA SER A 126 -6.17 -20.27 11.51
C SER A 126 -7.50 -19.63 11.87
N VAL A 127 -8.25 -19.22 10.86
CA VAL A 127 -9.53 -18.50 10.99
C VAL A 127 -10.52 -19.17 10.05
N ASP A 128 -11.74 -19.39 10.52
CA ASP A 128 -12.84 -19.93 9.71
C ASP A 128 -13.99 -18.94 9.56
N ASP A 129 -14.08 -17.92 10.43
CA ASP A 129 -15.13 -16.91 10.40
C ASP A 129 -14.61 -15.47 10.29
N ALA A 130 -15.23 -14.72 9.39
CA ALA A 130 -15.04 -13.27 9.28
C ALA A 130 -16.36 -12.56 8.98
N THR A 131 -16.44 -11.28 9.30
CA THR A 131 -17.56 -10.42 8.92
C THR A 131 -17.06 -9.16 8.23
N VAL A 132 -17.85 -8.63 7.29
CA VAL A 132 -17.54 -7.38 6.59
C VAL A 132 -18.82 -6.58 6.32
N SER A 133 -18.72 -5.26 6.43
CA SER A 133 -19.75 -4.28 6.11
C SER A 133 -19.09 -3.07 5.45
N VAL A 134 -19.72 -2.54 4.42
CA VAL A 134 -19.24 -1.37 3.66
C VAL A 134 -20.21 -0.22 3.85
N ASN A 135 -19.72 0.97 4.22
CA ASN A 135 -20.53 2.16 4.50
C ASN A 135 -21.70 1.92 5.45
N PHE A 136 -21.47 1.15 6.53
CA PHE A 136 -22.49 0.83 7.55
C PHE A 136 -23.70 0.05 7.00
N SER A 137 -23.54 -0.66 5.88
CA SER A 137 -24.52 -1.63 5.39
C SER A 137 -24.63 -2.85 6.31
N GLU A 138 -25.57 -3.73 6.01
CA GLU A 138 -25.71 -5.01 6.70
C GLU A 138 -24.38 -5.79 6.70
N LYS A 139 -24.04 -6.38 7.85
CA LYS A 139 -22.84 -7.21 7.97
C LYS A 139 -23.05 -8.52 7.25
N VAL A 140 -22.11 -8.86 6.37
CA VAL A 140 -22.07 -10.17 5.71
C VAL A 140 -21.06 -11.05 6.42
N THR A 141 -21.49 -12.24 6.84
CA THR A 141 -20.62 -13.28 7.38
C THR A 141 -19.99 -14.07 6.25
N LEU A 142 -18.69 -14.30 6.37
CA LEU A 142 -17.86 -15.10 5.50
C LEU A 142 -17.43 -16.33 6.31
N HIS A 143 -17.68 -17.51 5.76
CA HIS A 143 -17.32 -18.78 6.37
C HIS A 143 -16.58 -19.64 5.36
N THR A 144 -15.57 -20.39 5.80
CA THR A 144 -14.85 -21.37 4.97
C THR A 144 -15.02 -22.77 5.56
N SER A 145 -15.09 -23.80 4.70
CA SER A 145 -15.18 -25.19 5.16
C SER A 145 -13.86 -25.75 5.72
N GLY A 146 -12.80 -24.95 5.70
CA GLY A 146 -11.47 -25.28 6.23
C GLY A 146 -10.98 -24.14 7.12
N TRP A 147 -9.77 -23.67 6.86
CA TRP A 147 -9.18 -22.53 7.58
C TRP A 147 -8.45 -21.63 6.61
N TRP A 148 -8.63 -20.32 6.75
CA TRP A 148 -7.68 -19.36 6.22
C TRP A 148 -6.44 -19.36 7.10
N LYS A 149 -5.28 -19.66 6.51
CA LYS A 149 -4.04 -19.92 7.24
C LYS A 149 -3.16 -18.69 7.45
N SER A 150 -3.55 -17.57 6.86
CA SER A 150 -2.77 -16.33 6.93
C SER A 150 -3.66 -15.10 6.86
N ALA A 151 -3.12 -13.98 7.34
CA ALA A 151 -3.77 -12.67 7.17
C ALA A 151 -3.98 -12.34 5.69
N GLY A 152 -3.03 -12.68 4.81
CA GLY A 152 -3.18 -12.49 3.37
C GLY A 152 -4.42 -13.18 2.81
N GLU A 153 -4.66 -14.43 3.21
CA GLU A 153 -5.80 -15.21 2.70
C GLU A 153 -7.14 -14.62 3.15
N VAL A 154 -7.37 -14.41 4.45
CA VAL A 154 -8.66 -13.87 4.91
C VAL A 154 -8.88 -12.41 4.51
N CYS A 155 -7.83 -11.58 4.52
CA CYS A 155 -7.96 -10.16 4.16
C CYS A 155 -8.28 -9.97 2.67
N THR A 156 -7.78 -10.86 1.80
CA THR A 156 -8.14 -10.82 0.38
C THR A 156 -9.55 -11.32 0.12
N VAL A 157 -10.06 -12.30 0.88
CA VAL A 157 -11.48 -12.68 0.86
C VAL A 157 -12.36 -11.52 1.30
N ILE A 158 -12.01 -10.84 2.40
CA ILE A 158 -12.72 -9.64 2.88
C ILE A 158 -12.73 -8.54 1.81
N ALA A 159 -11.59 -8.28 1.16
CA ALA A 159 -11.50 -7.26 0.13
C ALA A 159 -12.30 -7.59 -1.13
N ALA A 160 -12.28 -8.85 -1.58
CA ALA A 160 -13.12 -9.33 -2.66
C ALA A 160 -14.60 -9.13 -2.31
N LYS A 161 -15.02 -9.53 -1.11
CA LYS A 161 -16.41 -9.35 -0.68
C LYS A 161 -16.80 -7.88 -0.55
N ALA A 162 -15.94 -7.04 0.00
CA ALA A 162 -16.19 -5.60 0.09
C ALA A 162 -16.39 -4.97 -1.30
N THR A 163 -15.69 -5.48 -2.32
CA THR A 163 -15.88 -5.06 -3.72
C THR A 163 -17.30 -5.38 -4.22
N GLU A 164 -17.80 -6.57 -3.94
CA GLU A 164 -19.19 -6.95 -4.24
C GLU A 164 -20.22 -6.05 -3.51
N LEU A 165 -19.86 -5.56 -2.32
CA LEU A 165 -20.68 -4.67 -1.50
C LEU A 165 -20.54 -3.18 -1.87
N GLY A 166 -19.82 -2.86 -2.96
CA GLY A 166 -19.73 -1.51 -3.50
C GLY A 166 -18.47 -0.72 -3.14
N LEU A 167 -17.47 -1.36 -2.52
CA LEU A 167 -16.12 -0.79 -2.49
C LEU A 167 -15.56 -0.78 -3.92
N PRO A 168 -14.95 0.32 -4.40
CA PRO A 168 -14.33 0.32 -5.72
C PRO A 168 -13.27 -0.78 -5.85
N ALA A 169 -13.31 -1.53 -6.95
CA ALA A 169 -12.18 -2.35 -7.36
C ALA A 169 -10.95 -1.45 -7.57
N LYS A 170 -9.75 -1.99 -7.33
CA LYS A 170 -8.43 -1.33 -7.44
C LYS A 170 -8.44 -0.02 -8.25
N SER A 171 -8.20 1.10 -7.57
CA SER A 171 -8.18 2.44 -8.13
C SER A 171 -6.75 2.96 -8.20
N GLY A 172 -5.98 2.56 -9.22
CA GLY A 172 -4.60 3.02 -9.33
C GLY A 172 -3.89 2.64 -10.61
N PHE A 173 -2.91 3.46 -10.98
CA PHE A 173 -1.96 3.14 -12.04
C PHE A 173 -0.91 2.15 -11.53
N GLY A 174 -0.65 1.10 -12.30
CA GLY A 174 0.37 0.09 -12.00
C GLY A 174 -0.21 -1.29 -11.69
N TYR A 175 0.69 -2.23 -11.43
CA TYR A 175 0.39 -3.62 -11.13
C TYR A 175 0.49 -3.85 -9.63
N THR A 176 -0.44 -4.63 -9.09
CA THR A 176 -0.45 -5.00 -7.68
C THR A 176 -0.99 -6.41 -7.57
N ALA A 177 -0.31 -7.24 -6.81
CA ALA A 177 -0.76 -8.59 -6.47
C ALA A 177 -0.57 -8.78 -4.97
N ILE A 178 -1.65 -9.18 -4.30
CA ILE A 178 -1.64 -9.49 -2.87
C ILE A 178 -2.09 -10.94 -2.73
N GLY A 179 -1.49 -11.72 -1.85
CA GLY A 179 -1.91 -13.11 -1.70
C GLY A 179 -0.98 -13.89 -0.80
N SER A 180 -0.97 -15.20 -0.98
CA SER A 180 -0.07 -16.10 -0.28
C SER A 180 0.56 -17.12 -1.22
N ILE A 181 1.82 -17.45 -0.97
CA ILE A 181 2.49 -18.64 -1.48
C ILE A 181 2.64 -19.54 -0.27
N GLU A 182 2.04 -20.73 -0.30
CA GLU A 182 1.86 -21.54 0.91
C GLU A 182 1.14 -20.71 2.00
N GLU A 183 1.76 -20.65 3.19
CA GLU A 183 1.30 -19.90 4.36
C GLU A 183 1.92 -18.50 4.43
N GLN A 184 2.79 -18.12 3.49
CA GLN A 184 3.49 -16.84 3.52
C GLN A 184 2.79 -15.80 2.66
N THR A 185 2.34 -14.73 3.31
CA THR A 185 1.69 -13.59 2.64
C THR A 185 2.70 -12.77 1.86
N TYR A 186 2.28 -12.30 0.68
CA TYR A 186 3.04 -11.35 -0.12
C TYR A 186 2.16 -10.17 -0.57
N MET A 187 2.82 -9.05 -0.86
CA MET A 187 2.21 -7.88 -1.49
C MET A 187 3.23 -7.28 -2.46
N PHE A 188 3.04 -7.50 -3.75
CA PHE A 188 3.89 -6.97 -4.80
C PHE A 188 3.25 -5.74 -5.43
N LYS A 189 4.03 -4.68 -5.63
CA LYS A 189 3.57 -3.42 -6.25
C LYS A 189 4.60 -2.91 -7.23
N GLY A 190 4.18 -2.55 -8.44
CA GLY A 190 5.12 -2.11 -9.48
C GLY A 190 4.45 -1.36 -10.62
N HIS A 191 5.26 -0.70 -11.44
CA HIS A 191 4.76 0.01 -12.63
C HIS A 191 4.70 -0.91 -13.86
N SER A 192 5.36 -2.06 -13.80
CA SER A 192 5.37 -3.09 -14.83
C SER A 192 5.23 -4.50 -14.25
N LEU A 193 4.78 -5.46 -15.06
CA LEU A 193 4.80 -6.88 -14.67
C LEU A 193 6.23 -7.38 -14.36
N LYS A 194 7.25 -6.75 -14.94
CA LYS A 194 8.66 -7.04 -14.64
C LYS A 194 9.01 -6.67 -13.19
N ASP A 195 8.50 -5.57 -12.67
CA ASP A 195 8.73 -5.18 -11.27
C ASP A 195 8.09 -6.19 -10.31
N ILE A 196 6.92 -6.72 -10.68
CA ILE A 196 6.24 -7.78 -9.93
C ILE A 196 7.04 -9.09 -10.01
N LEU A 197 7.55 -9.45 -11.19
CA LEU A 197 8.38 -10.64 -11.38
C LEU A 197 9.64 -10.61 -10.51
N VAL A 198 10.32 -9.47 -10.44
CA VAL A 198 11.51 -9.28 -9.61
C VAL A 198 11.17 -9.44 -8.13
N GLN A 199 10.14 -8.75 -7.65
CA GLN A 199 9.69 -8.86 -6.24
C GLN A 199 9.27 -10.29 -5.89
N CYS A 200 8.55 -10.96 -6.78
CA CYS A 200 8.15 -12.36 -6.59
C CYS A 200 9.37 -13.29 -6.53
N THR A 201 10.35 -13.09 -7.41
CA THR A 201 11.57 -13.90 -7.44
C THR A 201 12.36 -13.71 -6.15
N ASP A 202 12.50 -12.47 -5.68
CA ASP A 202 13.16 -12.17 -4.40
C ASP A 202 12.39 -12.78 -3.23
N PHE A 203 11.06 -12.66 -3.22
CA PHE A 203 10.22 -13.26 -2.20
C PHE A 203 10.41 -14.78 -2.16
N TYR A 204 10.30 -15.46 -3.30
CA TYR A 204 10.51 -16.91 -3.43
C TYR A 204 11.91 -17.32 -2.97
N ASN A 205 12.95 -16.58 -3.37
CA ASN A 205 14.32 -16.90 -3.00
C ASN A 205 14.59 -16.79 -1.50
N ASN A 206 13.82 -15.95 -0.79
CA ASN A 206 13.89 -15.82 0.66
C ASN A 206 12.98 -16.81 1.43
N GLN A 207 12.16 -17.61 0.73
CA GLN A 207 11.34 -18.66 1.36
C GLN A 207 12.21 -19.81 1.88
N VAL A 208 11.86 -20.33 3.07
CA VAL A 208 12.46 -21.53 3.67
C VAL A 208 12.10 -22.79 2.86
N ARG A 209 10.88 -22.86 2.32
CA ARG A 209 10.40 -23.96 1.49
C ARG A 209 10.49 -23.57 0.01
N LYS A 210 11.04 -24.47 -0.82
CA LYS A 210 11.17 -24.31 -2.28
C LYS A 210 10.22 -25.21 -3.08
N SER A 211 9.36 -25.94 -2.38
CA SER A 211 8.28 -26.70 -2.99
C SER A 211 7.01 -25.94 -2.67
N VAL A 212 6.34 -25.46 -3.71
CA VAL A 212 5.08 -24.73 -3.60
C VAL A 212 4.00 -25.54 -4.31
N ASP A 213 2.88 -25.81 -3.66
CA ASP A 213 1.72 -26.46 -4.25
C ASP A 213 0.44 -25.61 -4.16
N ASP A 214 0.41 -24.61 -3.28
CA ASP A 214 -0.72 -23.69 -3.09
C ASP A 214 -0.31 -22.22 -3.27
N ILE A 215 -1.04 -21.50 -4.12
CA ILE A 215 -0.90 -20.05 -4.31
C ILE A 215 -2.28 -19.41 -4.29
N THR A 216 -2.44 -18.32 -3.53
CA THR A 216 -3.61 -17.43 -3.60
C THR A 216 -3.19 -16.08 -4.15
N ILE A 217 -4.00 -15.51 -5.06
CA ILE A 217 -3.73 -14.24 -5.74
C ILE A 217 -4.99 -13.39 -5.75
N PHE A 218 -4.93 -12.23 -5.12
CA PHE A 218 -5.91 -11.17 -5.25
C PHE A 218 -5.39 -10.12 -6.22
N ASN A 219 -6.11 -9.93 -7.32
CA ASN A 219 -5.76 -8.98 -8.39
C ASN A 219 -6.53 -7.65 -8.29
N GLY A 220 -7.30 -7.45 -7.21
CA GLY A 220 -8.02 -6.20 -6.93
C GLY A 220 -9.51 -6.28 -7.17
N SER A 221 -10.00 -7.36 -7.78
CA SER A 221 -11.43 -7.63 -7.86
C SER A 221 -11.78 -9.05 -7.46
N GLU A 222 -10.93 -10.01 -7.81
CA GLU A 222 -11.17 -11.43 -7.54
C GLU A 222 -10.01 -12.05 -6.78
N LEU A 223 -10.35 -13.05 -5.95
CA LEU A 223 -9.41 -13.95 -5.34
C LEU A 223 -9.31 -15.22 -6.19
N VAL A 224 -8.13 -15.49 -6.71
CA VAL A 224 -7.81 -16.68 -7.50
C VAL A 224 -6.96 -17.62 -6.64
N ARG A 225 -7.35 -18.89 -6.57
CA ARG A 225 -6.54 -19.94 -5.95
C ARG A 225 -5.98 -20.85 -7.04
N LYS A 226 -4.70 -21.16 -6.95
CA LYS A 226 -3.99 -22.08 -7.84
C LYS A 226 -3.44 -23.21 -6.97
N HIS A 227 -3.73 -24.43 -7.38
CA HIS A 227 -3.26 -25.64 -6.74
C HIS A 227 -2.68 -26.56 -7.80
N THR A 228 -1.61 -27.30 -7.47
CA THR A 228 -1.04 -28.33 -8.34
C THR A 228 -0.92 -29.65 -7.59
N SER A 229 -1.12 -30.78 -8.28
CA SER A 229 -0.95 -32.11 -7.69
C SER A 229 0.52 -32.51 -7.52
N GLY A 230 1.46 -31.71 -8.03
CA GLY A 230 2.91 -31.85 -7.82
C GLY A 230 3.44 -30.71 -6.96
N TRP A 231 4.51 -30.06 -7.40
CA TRP A 231 4.98 -28.81 -6.82
C TRP A 231 5.62 -27.95 -7.90
N TRP A 232 5.41 -26.64 -7.84
CA TRP A 232 6.28 -25.68 -8.49
C TRP A 232 7.60 -25.65 -7.73
N SER A 233 8.69 -25.77 -8.47
CA SER A 233 10.03 -26.10 -7.94
C SER A 233 11.02 -24.94 -8.03
N ASN A 234 10.67 -23.89 -8.77
CA ASN A 234 11.52 -22.74 -8.99
C ASN A 234 10.72 -21.44 -9.05
N SER A 235 11.42 -20.32 -8.87
CA SER A 235 10.82 -18.98 -8.85
C SER A 235 10.09 -18.66 -10.15
N ASN A 236 10.59 -19.11 -11.31
CA ASN A 236 9.95 -18.81 -12.59
C ASN A 236 8.57 -19.46 -12.70
N GLU A 237 8.44 -20.72 -12.30
CA GLU A 237 7.14 -21.42 -12.27
C GLU A 237 6.13 -20.69 -11.38
N VAL A 238 6.49 -20.42 -10.13
CA VAL A 238 5.62 -19.74 -9.15
C VAL A 238 5.25 -18.33 -9.61
N CYS A 239 6.24 -17.53 -10.04
CA CYS A 239 6.00 -16.14 -10.40
C CYS A 239 5.24 -15.98 -11.72
N ASN A 240 5.41 -16.91 -12.67
CA ASN A 240 4.61 -16.90 -13.89
C ASN A 240 3.13 -17.16 -13.60
N VAL A 241 2.81 -18.07 -12.67
CA VAL A 241 1.42 -18.29 -12.22
C VAL A 241 0.82 -17.01 -11.65
N ILE A 242 1.57 -16.29 -10.80
CA ILE A 242 1.09 -15.03 -10.21
C ILE A 242 0.87 -13.97 -11.29
N ILE A 243 1.83 -13.77 -12.18
CA ILE A 243 1.77 -12.71 -13.22
C ILE A 243 0.62 -12.93 -14.20
N GLN A 244 0.30 -14.18 -14.53
CA GLN A 244 -0.82 -14.52 -15.43
C GLN A 244 -2.18 -14.08 -14.89
N GLU A 245 -2.32 -13.91 -13.58
CA GLU A 245 -3.57 -13.53 -12.93
C GLU A 245 -3.69 -12.02 -12.65
N ILE A 246 -2.64 -11.24 -12.93
CA ILE A 246 -2.66 -9.78 -12.78
C ILE A 246 -3.26 -9.16 -14.04
N LYS A 247 -4.33 -8.37 -13.83
CA LYS A 247 -5.03 -7.61 -14.86
C LYS A 247 -4.66 -6.13 -14.82
#